data_AF-A0A0F9IMU3-F1
#
_entry.id   AF-A0A0F9IMU3-F1
#
_cell.length_a   1.000
_cell.length_b   1.000
_cell.length_c   1.000
_cell.angle_alpha   90.00
_cell.angle_beta   90.00
_cell.angle_gamma   90.00
#
_symmetry.space_group_name_H-M   'P 1'
#
loop_
_entity.id
_entity.type
_entity.pdbx_description
1 polymer ?
#
loop_
_entity_poly.entity_id
_entity_poly.type
_entity_poly.pdbx_seq_one_letter_code
_entity_poly.pdbx_strand_id
1 'polypeptide(L)'
;MTQSNTERFNMGTPLPPNQSGNDCTVCWGTGKPFGDGPTPTVIQLRLTSLLPGEFEDLADFQNLLVTHWLTQQVDPCRFEITDRGFLWFVEWAPTATLVAVRDLSSLRFVFVATLPAICQVDMPSDIAGPAGNIAWNGFANITWNPEDL
;
A
#
# COMPACT_ATOMS: atom_id res chain seq x y z
N MET A 1 49.34 10.29 -31.78
CA MET A 1 47.97 9.76 -32.00
C MET A 1 47.94 8.48 -31.20
N THR A 2 47.36 8.44 -30.00
CA THR A 2 45.91 8.44 -29.72
C THR A 2 45.73 8.72 -28.22
N GLN A 3 44.88 9.67 -27.83
CA GLN A 3 44.35 9.75 -26.47
C GLN A 3 42.89 9.35 -26.50
N SER A 4 42.59 8.32 -25.72
CA SER A 4 41.28 7.71 -25.52
C SER A 4 40.36 8.69 -24.80
N ASN A 5 39.26 9.06 -25.46
CA ASN A 5 38.14 9.76 -24.84
C ASN A 5 37.37 8.75 -23.98
N THR A 6 37.59 8.78 -22.68
CA THR A 6 36.66 8.14 -21.73
C THR A 6 35.44 9.05 -21.61
N GLU A 7 34.40 8.74 -22.39
CA GLU A 7 33.05 9.25 -22.18
C GLU A 7 32.67 8.94 -20.73
N ARG A 8 32.59 10.01 -19.91
CA ARG A 8 32.05 9.91 -18.57
C ARG A 8 30.59 9.52 -18.73
N PHE A 9 30.27 8.30 -18.30
CA PHE A 9 28.90 7.86 -18.05
C PHE A 9 28.19 8.95 -17.26
N ASN A 10 27.25 9.62 -17.94
CA ASN A 10 26.32 10.55 -17.33
C ASN A 10 25.34 9.69 -16.51
N MET A 11 25.80 9.24 -15.34
CA MET A 11 24.96 8.61 -14.32
C MET A 11 23.87 9.65 -14.03
N GLY A 12 22.62 9.30 -14.28
CA GLY A 12 21.47 10.20 -14.24
C GLY A 12 21.40 11.05 -12.97
N THR A 13 20.54 12.06 -12.99
CA THR A 13 20.32 13.02 -11.90
C THR A 13 20.51 12.36 -10.53
N PRO A 14 21.44 12.85 -9.68
CA PRO A 14 21.68 12.26 -8.38
C PRO A 14 20.36 12.15 -7.63
N LEU A 15 20.07 10.96 -7.10
CA LEU A 15 18.92 10.78 -6.22
C LEU A 15 19.02 11.82 -5.09
N PRO A 16 17.92 12.53 -4.78
CA PRO A 16 17.92 13.49 -3.69
C PRO A 16 18.41 12.80 -2.41
N PRO A 17 19.15 13.50 -1.54
CA PRO A 17 19.65 12.91 -0.31
C PRO A 17 18.48 12.40 0.53
N ASN A 18 18.52 11.11 0.89
CA ASN A 18 17.55 10.48 1.81
C ASN A 18 17.37 11.40 3.02
N GLN A 19 16.23 12.08 3.09
CA GLN A 19 15.94 12.92 4.25
C GLN A 19 15.48 11.97 5.35
N SER A 20 16.20 11.94 6.47
CA SER A 20 15.83 11.10 7.60
C SER A 20 14.42 11.48 8.08
N GLY A 21 13.46 10.56 7.91
CA GLY A 21 12.14 10.63 8.54
C GLY A 21 10.92 10.54 7.62
N ASN A 22 11.08 10.70 6.30
CA ASN A 22 9.93 10.72 5.37
C ASN A 22 9.99 9.68 4.24
N ASP A 23 11.14 9.05 4.00
CA ASP A 23 11.28 8.05 2.95
C ASP A 23 11.08 6.64 3.52
N CYS A 24 10.07 5.92 3.02
CA CYS A 24 9.87 4.50 3.27
C CYS A 24 11.04 3.71 2.66
N THR A 25 12.16 3.63 3.40
CA THR A 25 13.38 3.06 2.84
C THR A 25 13.30 1.55 2.61
N VAL A 26 12.24 0.89 3.08
CA VAL A 26 12.01 -0.54 2.92
C VAL A 26 11.53 -0.89 1.50
N CYS A 27 10.82 0.03 0.84
CA CYS A 27 10.06 -0.23 -0.39
C CYS A 27 10.51 0.53 -1.64
N TRP A 28 11.64 1.24 -1.56
CA TRP A 28 12.37 1.84 -2.68
C TRP A 28 13.65 1.05 -3.02
N GLY A 29 14.13 1.19 -4.25
CA GLY A 29 15.29 0.52 -4.82
C GLY A 29 14.93 -0.52 -5.88
N THR A 30 15.95 -1.05 -6.54
CA THR A 30 15.75 -1.94 -7.68
C THR A 30 15.02 -3.22 -7.28
N GLY A 31 13.92 -3.51 -7.99
CA GLY A 31 13.06 -4.67 -7.71
C GLY A 31 12.11 -4.51 -6.52
N LYS A 32 12.04 -3.31 -5.92
CA LYS A 32 11.04 -2.97 -4.90
C LYS A 32 9.82 -2.32 -5.55
N PRO A 33 8.66 -2.33 -4.88
CA PRO A 33 7.45 -1.75 -5.41
C PRO A 33 7.66 -0.34 -5.93
N PHE A 34 8.12 0.60 -5.09
CA PHE A 34 8.24 2.02 -5.47
C PHE A 34 9.34 2.31 -6.52
N GLY A 35 10.06 1.28 -6.97
CA GLY A 35 11.15 1.41 -7.93
C GLY A 35 12.33 2.19 -7.35
N ASP A 36 13.18 2.72 -8.22
CA ASP A 36 14.38 3.46 -7.81
C ASP A 36 14.08 4.91 -7.37
N GLY A 37 12.81 5.30 -7.30
CA GLY A 37 12.37 6.64 -6.89
C GLY A 37 12.11 6.78 -5.38
N PRO A 38 11.86 8.01 -4.90
CA PRO A 38 11.40 8.24 -3.54
C PRO A 38 10.05 7.56 -3.27
N THR A 39 9.68 7.51 -1.99
CA THR A 39 8.40 6.95 -1.57
C THR A 39 7.25 7.84 -2.04
N PRO A 40 6.16 7.28 -2.61
CA PRO A 40 5.01 8.08 -2.98
C PRO A 40 4.33 8.69 -1.76
N THR A 41 3.85 9.91 -1.89
CA THR A 41 3.06 10.58 -0.84
C THR A 41 1.62 10.05 -0.77
N VAL A 42 1.15 9.46 -1.87
CA VAL A 42 -0.19 8.89 -2.01
C VAL A 42 -0.11 7.53 -2.70
N ILE A 43 -0.83 6.56 -2.17
CA ILE A 43 -1.06 5.26 -2.81
C ILE A 43 -2.56 5.07 -3.06
N GLN A 44 -2.87 4.19 -4.00
CA GLN A 44 -4.20 3.68 -4.27
C GLN A 44 -4.32 2.28 -3.67
N LEU A 45 -5.40 2.03 -2.95
CA LEU A 45 -5.74 0.72 -2.43
C LEU A 45 -7.13 0.33 -2.95
N ARG A 46 -7.24 -0.90 -3.46
CA ARG A 46 -8.50 -1.48 -3.90
C ARG A 46 -8.62 -2.91 -3.39
N LEU A 47 -9.79 -3.27 -2.87
CA LEU A 47 -10.11 -4.66 -2.59
C LEU A 47 -10.78 -5.30 -3.82
N THR A 48 -10.40 -6.55 -4.08
CA THR A 48 -10.91 -7.33 -5.21
C THR A 48 -11.25 -8.74 -4.74
N SER A 49 -12.14 -9.41 -5.46
CA SER A 49 -12.55 -10.79 -5.17
C SER A 49 -13.06 -10.99 -3.73
N LEU A 50 -13.59 -9.93 -3.11
CA LEU A 50 -14.22 -10.01 -1.80
C LEU A 50 -15.47 -10.88 -1.91
N LEU A 51 -15.69 -11.70 -0.89
CA LEU A 51 -16.94 -12.43 -0.72
C LEU A 51 -17.83 -11.64 0.23
N PRO A 52 -19.14 -11.50 -0.07
CA PRO A 52 -20.07 -10.83 0.82
C PRO A 52 -20.19 -11.61 2.14
N GLY A 53 -20.45 -10.87 3.22
CA GLY A 53 -20.79 -11.46 4.52
C GLY A 53 -22.20 -12.07 4.54
N GLU A 54 -22.54 -12.73 5.65
CA GLU A 54 -23.80 -13.47 5.81
C GLU A 54 -25.06 -12.57 5.71
N PHE A 55 -24.93 -11.30 6.12
CA PHE A 55 -26.00 -10.31 6.05
C PHE A 55 -25.53 -9.08 5.28
N GLU A 56 -25.21 -9.29 4.00
CA GLU A 56 -24.67 -8.29 3.08
C GLU A 56 -25.43 -6.95 3.18
N ASP A 57 -24.74 -5.91 3.65
CA ASP A 57 -25.12 -4.54 3.36
C ASP A 57 -24.51 -4.17 2.02
N LEU A 58 -25.36 -4.13 0.99
CA LEU A 58 -24.91 -3.90 -0.39
C LEU A 58 -24.21 -2.56 -0.55
N ALA A 59 -24.61 -1.50 0.18
CA ALA A 59 -24.00 -0.20 0.03
C ALA A 59 -22.56 -0.22 0.58
N ASP A 60 -22.38 -0.77 1.76
CA ASP A 60 -21.07 -0.92 2.38
C ASP A 60 -20.17 -1.89 1.61
N PHE A 61 -20.72 -3.00 1.12
CA PHE A 61 -19.98 -3.94 0.28
C PHE A 61 -19.47 -3.27 -1.01
N GLN A 62 -20.31 -2.49 -1.70
CA GLN A 62 -19.87 -1.75 -2.89
C GLN A 62 -18.84 -0.67 -2.55
N ASN A 63 -18.94 -0.04 -1.37
CA ASN A 63 -17.93 0.91 -0.90
C ASN A 63 -16.56 0.27 -0.67
N LEU A 64 -16.47 -1.04 -0.41
CA LEU A 64 -15.18 -1.73 -0.28
C LEU A 64 -14.51 -2.05 -1.63
N LEU A 65 -15.25 -2.07 -2.74
CA LEU A 65 -14.76 -2.52 -4.05
C LEU A 65 -14.21 -1.39 -4.94
N VAL A 66 -14.33 -0.15 -4.50
CA VAL A 66 -13.79 1.02 -5.19
C VAL A 66 -12.33 1.27 -4.81
N THR A 67 -11.68 2.18 -5.53
CA THR A 67 -10.30 2.60 -5.21
C THR A 67 -10.31 3.72 -4.18
N HIS A 68 -9.49 3.57 -3.15
CA HIS A 68 -9.26 4.58 -2.11
C HIS A 68 -7.84 5.13 -2.20
N TRP A 69 -7.70 6.43 -1.97
CA TRP A 69 -6.41 7.12 -2.03
C TRP A 69 -5.91 7.35 -0.61
N LEU A 70 -4.88 6.61 -0.22
CA LEU A 70 -4.31 6.68 1.12
C LEU A 70 -3.12 7.63 1.10
N THR A 71 -3.03 8.51 2.10
CA THR A 71 -1.94 9.47 2.22
C THR A 71 -0.92 8.97 3.24
N GLN A 72 0.36 9.17 2.93
CA GLN A 72 1.46 8.88 3.83
C GLN A 72 1.33 9.71 5.12
N GLN A 73 1.44 9.06 6.26
CA GLN A 73 1.36 9.71 7.57
C GLN A 73 2.75 9.99 8.12
N VAL A 74 3.49 8.94 8.52
CA VAL A 74 4.84 9.02 9.10
C VAL A 74 5.52 7.63 9.05
N ASP A 75 6.83 7.58 9.32
CA ASP A 75 7.71 6.38 9.36
C ASP A 75 7.23 5.27 10.35
N PRO A 76 7.37 3.96 10.03
CA PRO A 76 7.83 3.37 8.78
C PRO A 76 6.65 3.13 7.84
N CYS A 77 6.60 3.90 6.75
CA CYS A 77 5.76 3.58 5.60
C CYS A 77 4.26 3.37 5.89
N ARG A 78 3.65 4.19 6.75
CA ARG A 78 2.21 4.11 7.02
C ARG A 78 1.42 5.04 6.11
N PHE A 79 0.42 4.48 5.46
CA PHE A 79 -0.56 5.15 4.61
C PHE A 79 -1.93 4.91 5.18
N GLU A 80 -2.76 5.93 5.28
CA GLU A 80 -4.13 5.76 5.76
C GLU A 80 -5.11 6.75 5.15
N ILE A 81 -6.39 6.36 5.20
CA ILE A 81 -7.52 7.25 4.96
C ILE A 81 -8.73 6.78 5.78
N THR A 82 -9.54 7.74 6.22
CA THR A 82 -10.89 7.46 6.67
C THR A 82 -11.85 7.84 5.56
N ASP A 83 -12.53 6.86 4.96
CA ASP A 83 -13.43 7.08 3.83
C ASP A 83 -14.63 6.14 3.91
N ARG A 84 -15.82 6.67 3.59
CA ARG A 84 -17.10 5.94 3.53
C ARG A 84 -17.42 5.06 4.75
N GLY A 85 -17.06 5.50 5.95
CA GLY A 85 -17.31 4.75 7.18
C GLY A 85 -16.25 3.71 7.53
N PHE A 86 -15.16 3.63 6.76
CA PHE A 86 -14.06 2.70 6.97
C PHE A 86 -12.76 3.44 7.23
N LEU A 87 -11.94 2.89 8.13
CA LEU A 87 -10.52 3.21 8.25
C LEU A 87 -9.74 2.23 7.39
N TRP A 88 -9.00 2.76 6.42
CA TRP A 88 -8.11 2.02 5.54
C TRP A 88 -6.69 2.34 5.93
N PHE A 89 -5.85 1.32 6.09
CA PHE A 89 -4.43 1.58 6.30
C PHE A 89 -3.53 0.48 5.72
N VAL A 90 -2.34 0.90 5.31
CA VAL A 90 -1.23 0.08 4.86
C VAL A 90 0.01 0.49 5.64
N GLU A 91 0.76 -0.47 6.14
CA GLU A 91 2.01 -0.24 6.85
C GLU A 91 3.06 -1.24 6.36
N TRP A 92 4.19 -0.73 5.87
CA TRP A 92 5.37 -1.55 5.56
C TRP A 92 6.43 -1.36 6.64
N ALA A 93 6.50 -2.29 7.59
CA ALA A 93 7.51 -2.30 8.63
C ALA A 93 8.67 -3.26 8.30
N PRO A 94 9.86 -3.08 8.91
CA PRO A 94 10.99 -3.99 8.72
C PRO A 94 10.74 -5.45 9.12
N THR A 95 9.68 -5.71 9.90
CA THR A 95 9.34 -7.04 10.41
C THR A 95 8.06 -7.62 9.80
N ALA A 96 7.18 -6.79 9.26
CA ALA A 96 5.92 -7.22 8.68
C ALA A 96 5.34 -6.15 7.76
N THR A 97 4.50 -6.60 6.83
CA THR A 97 3.63 -5.72 6.05
C THR A 97 2.19 -5.96 6.48
N LEU A 98 1.45 -4.89 6.74
CA LEU A 98 0.06 -4.93 7.19
C LEU A 98 -0.82 -4.11 6.25
N VAL A 99 -1.89 -4.72 5.76
CA VAL A 99 -3.00 -4.03 5.10
C VAL A 99 -4.26 -4.34 5.88
N ALA A 100 -5.02 -3.33 6.24
CA ALA A 100 -6.25 -3.56 6.96
C ALA A 100 -7.32 -2.49 6.68
N VAL A 101 -8.56 -2.95 6.73
CA VAL A 101 -9.76 -2.14 6.58
C VAL A 101 -10.66 -2.44 7.76
N ARG A 102 -11.09 -1.39 8.44
CA ARG A 102 -11.88 -1.47 9.66
C ARG A 102 -13.14 -0.65 9.52
N ASP A 103 -14.28 -1.25 9.79
CA ASP A 103 -15.53 -0.51 9.94
C ASP A 103 -15.44 0.37 11.20
N LEU A 104 -15.68 1.67 11.05
CA LEU A 104 -15.59 2.63 12.15
C LEU A 104 -16.71 2.47 13.17
N SER A 105 -17.88 1.97 12.73
CA SER A 105 -19.07 1.87 13.58
C SER A 105 -18.95 0.70 14.57
N SER A 106 -18.53 -0.47 14.09
CA SER A 106 -18.38 -1.69 14.88
C SER A 106 -16.95 -1.95 15.34
N LEU A 107 -15.97 -1.21 14.81
CA LEU A 107 -14.55 -1.39 15.06
C LEU A 107 -14.04 -2.79 14.69
N ARG A 108 -14.75 -3.50 13.80
CA ARG A 108 -14.36 -4.81 13.28
C ARG A 108 -13.53 -4.66 12.02
N PHE A 109 -12.56 -5.56 11.86
CA PHE A 109 -11.85 -5.69 10.61
C PHE A 109 -12.77 -6.31 9.56
N VAL A 110 -12.83 -5.73 8.37
CA VAL A 110 -13.49 -6.32 7.20
C VAL A 110 -12.48 -6.90 6.22
N PHE A 111 -11.22 -6.46 6.33
CA PHE A 111 -10.07 -7.01 5.63
C PHE A 111 -8.84 -6.86 6.50
N VAL A 112 -8.00 -7.90 6.59
CA VAL A 112 -6.65 -7.86 7.17
C VAL A 112 -5.77 -8.77 6.35
N ALA A 113 -4.57 -8.31 6.03
CA ALA A 113 -3.48 -9.10 5.49
C ALA A 113 -2.18 -8.73 6.21
N THR A 114 -1.50 -9.74 6.74
CA THR A 114 -0.23 -9.63 7.46
C THR A 114 0.78 -10.55 6.81
N LEU A 115 1.74 -9.97 6.11
CA LEU A 115 2.76 -10.70 5.38
C LEU A 115 4.13 -10.49 6.04
N PRO A 116 5.09 -11.44 5.83
CA PRO A 116 6.48 -11.20 6.19
C PRO A 116 6.99 -9.88 5.60
N ALA A 117 8.06 -9.32 6.16
CA ALA A 117 8.68 -8.04 5.78
C ALA A 117 9.16 -7.96 4.31
N ILE A 118 8.20 -7.93 3.40
CA ILE A 118 8.36 -7.88 1.96
C ILE A 118 7.41 -6.78 1.51
N CYS A 119 7.94 -5.83 0.75
CA CYS A 119 7.11 -4.85 0.08
C CYS A 119 6.40 -5.56 -1.07
N GLN A 120 5.19 -6.05 -0.77
CA GLN A 120 4.27 -6.60 -1.74
C GLN A 120 3.17 -5.57 -2.01
N VAL A 121 2.59 -5.67 -3.21
CA VAL A 121 1.50 -4.79 -3.68
C VAL A 121 0.19 -5.53 -3.87
N ASP A 122 0.26 -6.84 -3.99
CA ASP A 122 -0.88 -7.74 -4.02
C ASP A 122 -0.85 -8.60 -2.75
N MET A 123 -1.90 -8.51 -1.94
CA MET A 123 -1.95 -9.17 -0.65
C MET A 123 -3.25 -9.95 -0.47
N PRO A 124 -3.20 -11.26 -0.23
CA PRO A 124 -4.40 -12.03 0.10
C PRO A 124 -4.87 -11.69 1.51
N SER A 125 -6.18 -11.76 1.73
CA SER A 125 -6.76 -11.63 3.06
C SER A 125 -6.37 -12.81 3.96
N ASP A 126 -5.98 -12.52 5.20
CA ASP A 126 -5.78 -13.51 6.27
C ASP A 126 -7.09 -13.90 6.96
N ILE A 127 -8.19 -13.23 6.63
CA ILE A 127 -9.50 -13.49 7.22
C ILE A 127 -10.08 -14.78 6.62
N ALA A 128 -10.02 -15.86 7.39
CA ALA A 128 -10.49 -17.19 6.99
C ALA A 128 -12.03 -17.38 7.03
N GLY A 129 -12.80 -16.40 7.52
CA GLY A 129 -14.26 -16.44 7.61
C GLY A 129 -14.88 -15.07 7.87
N PRO A 130 -16.19 -14.89 7.67
CA PRO A 130 -16.85 -13.58 7.71
C PRO A 130 -16.56 -12.81 9.00
N ALA A 131 -15.89 -11.67 8.87
CA ALA A 131 -15.65 -10.76 9.97
C ALA A 131 -16.86 -9.81 10.10
N GLY A 132 -17.94 -10.34 10.70
CA GLY A 132 -19.23 -9.67 10.70
C GLY A 132 -19.96 -9.84 9.36
N ASN A 133 -20.75 -8.83 8.98
CA ASN A 133 -21.77 -8.96 7.93
C ASN A 133 -21.35 -8.35 6.58
N ILE A 134 -20.16 -7.76 6.49
CA ILE A 134 -19.80 -6.88 5.37
C ILE A 134 -19.08 -7.68 4.28
N ALA A 135 -17.86 -8.16 4.55
CA ALA A 135 -17.08 -8.93 3.58
C ALA A 135 -16.04 -9.83 4.28
N TRP A 136 -15.49 -10.77 3.52
CA TRP A 136 -14.30 -11.55 3.89
C TRP A 136 -13.56 -12.07 2.66
N ASN A 137 -12.38 -12.66 2.90
CA ASN A 137 -11.49 -13.16 1.85
C ASN A 137 -11.03 -12.04 0.89
N GLY A 138 -10.54 -12.41 -0.30
CA GLY A 138 -10.18 -11.50 -1.38
C GLY A 138 -8.73 -11.04 -1.35
N PHE A 139 -8.44 -10.01 -2.15
CA PHE A 139 -7.11 -9.46 -2.34
C PHE A 139 -7.13 -7.95 -2.24
N ALA A 140 -6.13 -7.39 -1.58
CA ALA A 140 -5.77 -5.98 -1.66
C ALA A 140 -4.77 -5.78 -2.79
N ASN A 141 -5.08 -4.85 -3.70
CA ASN A 141 -4.18 -4.38 -4.75
C ASN A 141 -3.77 -2.94 -4.44
N ILE A 142 -2.46 -2.71 -4.40
CA ILE A 142 -1.86 -1.42 -4.09
C ILE A 142 -1.14 -0.91 -5.33
N THR A 143 -1.48 0.31 -5.75
CA THR A 143 -0.82 0.99 -6.87
C THR A 143 -0.45 2.41 -6.47
N TRP A 144 0.40 3.08 -7.23
CA TRP A 144 0.66 4.51 -7.10
C TRP A 144 1.04 5.05 -8.48
N ASN A 145 0.87 6.35 -8.66
CA ASN A 145 1.39 7.02 -9.83
C ASN A 145 2.84 7.44 -9.55
N PRO A 146 3.82 7.02 -10.35
CA PRO A 146 5.21 7.49 -10.21
C PRO A 146 5.38 8.99 -10.42
N GLU A 147 4.38 9.68 -10.97
CA GLU A 147 4.39 11.14 -11.17
C GLU A 147 3.83 11.94 -9.99
N ASP A 148 3.20 11.28 -9.01
CA ASP A 148 2.63 11.91 -7.80
C ASP A 148 3.68 12.04 -6.65
N LEU A 149 4.98 12.06 -7.02
CA LEU A 149 6.13 12.17 -6.12
C LEU A 149 6.39 13.63 -5.68
#